data_AF-A0A6N0X6N3-F1
#
_entry.id   AF-A0A6N0X6N3-F1
#
_cell.length_a   1.000
_cell.length_b   1.000
_cell.length_c   1.000
_cell.angle_alpha   90.00
_cell.angle_beta   90.00
_cell.angle_gamma   90.00
#
_symmetry.space_group_name_H-M   'P 1'
#
loop_
_entity.id
_entity.type
_entity.pdbx_description
1 polymer ?
#
loop_
_entity_poly.entity_id
_entity_poly.type
_entity_poly.pdbx_seq_one_letter_code
_entity_poly.pdbx_strand_id
1 'polypeptide(L)'
;MKVDHLLRRTYSGLEPPTTSPLVSSSSMPIFSRRRIQQMLDDLIGVAKPSHFIGRLNDKRFENALPAEAELALVWAANRLGGFESEPTWYSPHGNLPEGISTAFFSGREAVFDVKAVSDRVIPGVAAMRTITAKLVEAANKAAKGSGRNLEFFYFERRDYFNPKLHRSIRAPANHILGESLLATLGAFVRSGPKEDDHVDIIDGELAVRVTWKPGTSALFNRRQSTVNEIFDPDDNYIAAALREKARQLRSVDFTGLKGVLLVDIGSATLRTIKGIDRQNHSASGQRIIQGHLDKPDGGLDFVCVFSPQDWSDMRGNRGKSWRVTAFQRTGLDLPLDGLRSLAEQLPPPRFTSDELEHLHEQRLFGGQTYGWYLGGSMTSEPEKHEMTATFSARALHDFLAGRLDGDRLRDSMIGMRGAFEYQLSRGHTISSARLIPAGVDEDDDVIELSFAADPAAATFEDRSPKDGSGNRG
;
A
#
# COMPACT_ATOMS: atom_id res chain seq x y z
N MET A 1 -42.29 -62.78 -2.17
CA MET A 1 -43.09 -61.62 -2.61
C MET A 1 -42.63 -60.44 -1.77
N LYS A 2 -41.65 -59.60 -2.16
CA LYS A 2 -41.56 -58.69 -3.32
C LYS A 2 -42.85 -57.89 -3.51
N VAL A 3 -42.87 -56.63 -3.06
CA VAL A 3 -42.83 -55.45 -3.92
C VAL A 3 -42.14 -54.32 -3.15
N ASP A 4 -40.96 -53.94 -3.65
CA ASP A 4 -40.17 -52.77 -3.26
C ASP A 4 -39.88 -52.07 -4.60
N HIS A 5 -40.41 -50.87 -4.81
CA HIS A 5 -40.28 -50.01 -6.00
C HIS A 5 -41.00 -48.70 -5.63
N LEU A 6 -40.57 -47.47 -5.93
CA LEU A 6 -39.63 -46.95 -6.91
C LEU A 6 -39.55 -45.45 -6.60
N LEU A 7 -38.36 -44.88 -6.47
CA LEU A 7 -37.97 -43.53 -6.96
C LEU A 7 -36.59 -43.14 -6.38
N ARG A 8 -35.56 -43.88 -6.81
CA ARG A 8 -34.21 -43.33 -6.92
C ARG A 8 -34.04 -42.85 -8.36
N ARG A 9 -34.04 -41.54 -8.58
CA ARG A 9 -33.49 -40.92 -9.80
C ARG A 9 -32.10 -40.38 -9.48
N THR A 10 -31.11 -41.14 -9.95
CA THR A 10 -29.83 -40.70 -10.53
C THR A 10 -29.54 -39.20 -10.52
N TYR A 11 -28.61 -38.80 -9.65
CA TYR A 11 -27.63 -37.73 -9.92
C TYR A 11 -26.23 -38.36 -9.76
N SER A 12 -25.82 -39.10 -10.78
CA SER A 12 -24.44 -39.54 -10.98
C SER A 12 -23.89 -38.78 -12.18
N GLY A 13 -22.95 -37.87 -11.96
CA GLY A 13 -22.27 -37.17 -13.05
C GLY A 13 -21.92 -35.70 -12.85
N LEU A 14 -21.65 -35.25 -11.61
CA LEU A 14 -20.83 -34.05 -11.42
C LEU A 14 -19.57 -34.51 -10.71
N GLU A 15 -18.50 -34.69 -11.51
CA GLU A 15 -17.16 -34.68 -10.97
C GLU A 15 -17.00 -33.42 -10.11
N PRO A 16 -16.38 -33.52 -8.92
CA PRO A 16 -16.06 -32.33 -8.15
C PRO A 16 -15.26 -31.40 -9.07
N PRO A 17 -15.59 -30.10 -9.16
CA PRO A 17 -14.81 -29.18 -9.96
C PRO A 17 -13.36 -29.33 -9.52
N THR A 18 -12.52 -29.74 -10.46
CA THR A 18 -11.07 -29.66 -10.34
C THR A 18 -10.79 -28.30 -9.73
N THR A 19 -10.21 -28.31 -8.54
CA THR A 19 -9.82 -27.11 -7.79
C THR A 19 -8.77 -26.39 -8.63
N SER A 20 -9.22 -25.64 -9.63
CA SER A 20 -8.47 -24.53 -10.16
C SER A 20 -8.13 -23.68 -8.96
N PRO A 21 -6.84 -23.36 -8.72
CA PRO A 21 -6.49 -22.48 -7.64
C PRO A 21 -7.26 -21.18 -7.89
N LEU A 22 -8.26 -20.92 -7.04
CA LEU A 22 -8.98 -19.67 -7.01
C LEU A 22 -7.91 -18.58 -7.04
N VAL A 23 -7.83 -17.84 -8.14
CA VAL A 23 -6.96 -16.69 -8.27
C VAL A 23 -7.46 -15.71 -7.22
N SER A 24 -6.85 -15.75 -6.04
CA SER A 24 -7.19 -14.89 -4.92
C SER A 24 -6.98 -13.47 -5.41
N SER A 25 -8.04 -12.67 -5.55
CA SER A 25 -7.94 -11.30 -6.03
C SER A 25 -7.09 -10.49 -5.05
N SER A 26 -5.84 -10.26 -5.42
CA SER A 26 -4.91 -9.37 -4.71
C SER A 26 -5.50 -7.96 -4.71
N SER A 27 -5.58 -7.34 -3.53
CA SER A 27 -5.81 -5.90 -3.44
C SER A 27 -4.53 -5.19 -3.92
N MET A 28 -4.67 -4.04 -4.56
CA MET A 28 -3.55 -3.30 -5.13
C MET A 28 -3.20 -2.10 -4.22
N PRO A 29 -1.93 -1.96 -3.81
CA PRO A 29 -1.49 -0.94 -2.86
C PRO A 29 -1.64 0.52 -3.30
N ILE A 30 -1.06 0.94 -4.43
CA ILE A 30 -0.98 2.36 -4.78
C ILE A 30 -2.31 2.84 -5.33
N PHE A 31 -2.91 2.04 -6.21
CA PHE A 31 -4.17 2.32 -6.90
C PHE A 31 -5.13 1.14 -6.74
N SER A 32 -6.42 1.34 -6.99
CA SER A 32 -7.36 0.23 -7.05
C SER A 32 -7.03 -0.68 -8.25
N ARG A 33 -7.41 -1.95 -8.17
CA ARG A 33 -7.33 -2.91 -9.26
C ARG A 33 -8.14 -2.44 -10.47
N ARG A 34 -9.30 -1.80 -10.27
CA ARG A 34 -10.12 -1.23 -11.36
C ARG A 34 -9.36 -0.11 -12.08
N ARG A 35 -8.69 0.79 -11.34
CA ARG A 35 -7.85 1.84 -11.92
C ARG A 35 -6.67 1.27 -12.69
N ILE A 36 -5.99 0.26 -12.14
CA ILE A 36 -4.86 -0.40 -12.82
C ILE A 36 -5.32 -1.07 -14.11
N GLN A 37 -6.48 -1.74 -14.11
CA GLN A 37 -7.05 -2.31 -15.33
C GLN A 37 -7.33 -1.22 -16.37
N GLN A 38 -7.96 -0.10 -15.97
CA GLN A 38 -8.17 1.04 -16.85
C GLN A 38 -6.86 1.59 -17.43
N MET A 39 -5.80 1.71 -16.61
CA MET A 39 -4.48 2.17 -17.07
C MET A 39 -3.88 1.21 -18.12
N LEU A 40 -4.00 -0.10 -17.90
CA LEU A 40 -3.54 -1.11 -18.86
C LEU A 40 -4.33 -1.04 -20.17
N ASP A 41 -5.65 -0.87 -20.08
CA ASP A 41 -6.54 -0.77 -21.24
C ASP A 41 -6.24 0.50 -22.06
N ASP A 42 -6.02 1.62 -21.39
CA ASP A 42 -5.66 2.90 -22.02
C ASP A 42 -4.29 2.86 -22.74
N LEU A 43 -3.40 1.95 -22.33
CA LEU A 43 -2.07 1.79 -22.92
C LEU A 43 -2.04 0.75 -24.06
N ILE A 44 -3.16 0.11 -24.38
CA ILE A 44 -3.24 -0.83 -25.51
C ILE A 44 -2.87 -0.10 -26.80
N GLY A 45 -1.87 -0.63 -27.51
CA GLY A 45 -1.38 -0.07 -28.77
C GLY A 45 -0.30 1.01 -28.61
N VAL A 46 -0.02 1.47 -27.38
CA VAL A 46 1.06 2.42 -27.09
C VAL A 46 2.22 1.73 -26.38
N ALA A 47 1.94 0.95 -25.34
CA ALA A 47 2.92 0.16 -24.62
C ALA A 47 2.58 -1.33 -24.72
N LYS A 48 3.38 -2.20 -24.08
CA LYS A 48 3.08 -3.63 -23.94
C LYS A 48 2.56 -3.93 -22.53
N PRO A 49 1.23 -3.97 -22.30
CA PRO A 49 0.65 -4.25 -20.98
C PRO A 49 1.16 -5.55 -20.35
N SER A 50 1.50 -6.55 -21.17
CA SER A 50 2.07 -7.83 -20.73
C SER A 50 3.35 -7.70 -19.90
N HIS A 51 4.13 -6.63 -20.08
CA HIS A 51 5.32 -6.34 -19.28
C HIS A 51 4.96 -6.11 -17.79
N PHE A 52 3.84 -5.43 -17.54
CA PHE A 52 3.39 -5.13 -16.18
C PHE A 52 2.60 -6.29 -15.56
N ILE A 53 1.76 -6.99 -16.33
CA ILE A 53 0.79 -7.97 -15.81
C ILE A 53 1.46 -9.06 -14.94
N GLY A 54 2.61 -9.58 -15.34
CA GLY A 54 3.32 -10.60 -14.56
C GLY A 54 3.77 -10.08 -13.19
N ARG A 55 4.31 -8.86 -13.15
CA ARG A 55 4.81 -8.21 -11.93
C ARG A 55 3.67 -7.71 -11.03
N LEU A 56 2.59 -7.19 -11.62
CA LEU A 56 1.38 -6.74 -10.91
C LEU A 56 0.65 -7.89 -10.21
N ASN A 57 0.70 -9.10 -10.76
CA ASN A 57 0.11 -10.28 -10.12
C ASN A 57 1.07 -10.98 -9.14
N ASP A 58 2.33 -10.54 -9.05
CA ASP A 58 3.29 -11.04 -8.08
C ASP A 58 3.07 -10.37 -6.72
N LYS A 59 2.95 -11.15 -5.66
CA LYS A 59 2.69 -10.64 -4.30
C LYS A 59 3.93 -10.05 -3.63
N ARG A 60 5.11 -10.16 -4.25
CA ARG A 60 6.36 -9.66 -3.69
C ARG A 60 6.47 -8.14 -3.82
N PHE A 61 6.96 -7.51 -2.75
CA PHE A 61 7.12 -6.05 -2.64
C PHE A 61 7.92 -5.50 -3.83
N GLU A 62 9.04 -6.16 -4.12
CA GLU A 62 9.99 -5.80 -5.18
C GLU A 62 9.41 -5.86 -6.60
N ASN A 63 8.21 -6.42 -6.76
CA ASN A 63 7.57 -6.58 -8.06
C ASN A 63 6.29 -5.75 -8.20
N ALA A 64 5.28 -5.96 -7.35
CA ALA A 64 3.96 -5.31 -7.52
C ALA A 64 4.02 -3.79 -7.38
N LEU A 65 4.59 -3.28 -6.28
CA LEU A 65 4.64 -1.84 -6.01
C LEU A 65 5.45 -1.07 -7.08
N PRO A 66 6.66 -1.52 -7.46
CA PRO A 66 7.36 -0.93 -8.59
C PRO A 66 6.55 -0.97 -9.89
N ALA A 67 5.90 -2.09 -10.20
CA ALA A 67 5.12 -2.21 -11.44
C ALA A 67 3.90 -1.28 -11.46
N GLU A 68 3.21 -1.08 -10.32
CA GLU A 68 2.11 -0.11 -10.21
C GLU A 68 2.59 1.32 -10.42
N ALA A 69 3.70 1.68 -9.80
CA ALA A 69 4.32 2.99 -9.92
C ALA A 69 4.78 3.29 -11.36
N GLU A 70 5.46 2.33 -11.99
CA GLU A 70 5.93 2.41 -13.38
C GLU A 70 4.76 2.53 -14.35
N LEU A 71 3.74 1.66 -14.22
CA LEU A 71 2.54 1.71 -15.03
C LEU A 71 1.87 3.09 -14.96
N ALA A 72 1.71 3.63 -13.76
CA ALA A 72 1.01 4.90 -13.57
C ALA A 72 1.76 6.08 -14.19
N LEU A 73 3.09 6.12 -14.10
CA LEU A 73 3.89 7.18 -14.71
C LEU A 73 3.94 7.06 -16.23
N VAL A 74 4.02 5.84 -16.79
CA VAL A 74 3.91 5.62 -18.24
C VAL A 74 2.53 6.03 -18.75
N TRP A 75 1.47 5.64 -18.04
CA TRP A 75 0.10 6.03 -18.37
C TRP A 75 -0.09 7.55 -18.29
N ALA A 76 0.42 8.21 -17.25
CA ALA A 76 0.35 9.66 -17.10
C ALA A 76 1.14 10.38 -18.21
N ALA A 77 2.31 9.86 -18.59
CA ALA A 77 3.11 10.42 -19.68
C ALA A 77 2.39 10.32 -21.03
N ASN A 78 1.75 9.17 -21.30
CA ASN A 78 0.92 8.98 -22.49
C ASN A 78 -0.20 10.02 -22.58
N ARG A 79 -0.84 10.36 -21.46
CA ARG A 79 -1.94 11.33 -21.41
C ARG A 79 -1.54 12.77 -21.69
N LEU A 80 -0.27 13.14 -21.52
CA LEU A 80 0.21 14.47 -21.90
C LEU A 80 0.39 14.62 -23.42
N GLY A 81 0.41 13.51 -24.16
CA GLY A 81 0.69 13.49 -25.60
C GLY A 81 2.19 13.57 -25.91
N GLY A 82 2.54 13.28 -27.17
CA GLY A 82 3.94 13.32 -27.64
C GLY A 82 4.83 12.29 -26.93
N PHE A 83 4.26 11.14 -26.58
CA PHE A 83 4.88 10.04 -25.87
C PHE A 83 5.15 8.85 -26.79
N GLU A 84 6.35 8.31 -26.75
CA GLU A 84 6.74 7.04 -27.39
C GLU A 84 7.22 6.07 -26.30
N SER A 85 6.57 4.93 -26.14
CA SER A 85 6.96 3.91 -25.16
C SER A 85 7.99 2.95 -25.73
N GLU A 86 8.99 2.58 -24.93
CA GLU A 86 10.02 1.58 -25.27
C GLU A 86 10.56 1.73 -26.73
N PRO A 87 11.08 2.92 -27.12
CA PRO A 87 11.51 3.22 -28.48
C PRO A 87 12.63 2.27 -28.93
N THR A 88 12.31 1.31 -29.80
CA THR A 88 13.26 0.25 -30.20
C THR A 88 14.52 0.78 -30.89
N TRP A 89 14.44 1.95 -31.51
CA TRP A 89 15.57 2.64 -32.13
C TRP A 89 16.57 3.20 -31.10
N TYR A 90 16.16 3.39 -29.85
CA TYR A 90 17.00 3.99 -28.81
C TYR A 90 18.17 3.08 -28.40
N SER A 91 17.92 1.77 -28.33
CA SER A 91 18.92 0.75 -27.96
C SER A 91 18.64 -0.56 -28.69
N PRO A 92 19.35 -0.84 -29.80
CA PRO A 92 19.20 -2.07 -30.57
C PRO A 92 19.50 -3.35 -29.78
N HIS A 93 20.20 -3.24 -28.64
CA HIS A 93 20.66 -4.34 -27.81
C HIS A 93 19.76 -4.63 -26.60
N GLY A 94 18.60 -3.97 -26.49
CA GLY A 94 17.48 -4.44 -25.65
C GLY A 94 17.28 -3.74 -24.30
N ASN A 95 18.19 -2.86 -23.87
CA ASN A 95 17.95 -2.01 -22.69
C ASN A 95 17.22 -0.74 -23.13
N LEU A 96 15.89 -0.84 -23.24
CA LEU A 96 15.04 0.28 -23.66
C LEU A 96 14.67 1.15 -22.45
N PRO A 97 14.54 2.47 -22.64
CA PRO A 97 13.90 3.34 -21.67
C PRO A 97 12.39 3.08 -21.64
N GLU A 98 11.71 3.47 -20.56
CA GLU A 98 10.25 3.39 -20.44
C GLU A 98 9.57 4.24 -21.51
N GLY A 99 10.15 5.40 -21.84
CA GLY A 99 9.79 6.13 -23.05
C GLY A 99 10.48 7.47 -23.27
N ILE A 100 10.04 8.14 -24.33
CA ILE A 100 10.44 9.48 -24.72
C ILE A 100 9.19 10.36 -24.67
N SER A 101 9.33 11.57 -24.13
CA SER A 101 8.27 12.58 -24.10
C SER A 101 8.78 13.93 -24.58
N THR A 102 7.99 14.57 -25.44
CA THR A 102 8.15 15.99 -25.82
C THR A 102 7.35 16.93 -24.91
N ALA A 103 6.49 16.39 -24.06
CA ALA A 103 5.60 17.18 -23.20
C ALA A 103 6.25 17.60 -21.87
N PHE A 104 7.34 16.96 -21.45
CA PHE A 104 8.01 17.30 -20.19
C PHE A 104 8.66 18.67 -20.23
N PHE A 105 9.30 19.01 -21.36
CA PHE A 105 10.00 20.27 -21.55
C PHE A 105 9.70 20.84 -22.93
N SER A 106 9.11 22.03 -22.97
CA SER A 106 8.75 22.66 -24.23
C SER A 106 9.97 22.81 -25.16
N GLY A 107 9.85 22.27 -26.38
CA GLY A 107 10.88 22.34 -27.41
C GLY A 107 12.07 21.40 -27.21
N ARG A 108 12.03 20.46 -26.26
CA ARG A 108 13.09 19.47 -26.05
C ARG A 108 12.52 18.09 -25.81
N GLU A 109 13.03 17.10 -26.55
CA GLU A 109 12.76 15.69 -26.25
C GLU A 109 13.45 15.29 -24.95
N ALA A 110 12.72 14.57 -24.10
CA ALA A 110 13.26 13.94 -22.91
C ALA A 110 13.05 12.43 -22.99
N VAL A 111 14.15 11.68 -22.95
CA VAL A 111 14.10 10.25 -22.66
C VAL A 111 14.09 10.09 -21.15
N PHE A 112 13.20 9.22 -20.66
CA PHE A 112 13.09 8.97 -19.25
C PHE A 112 12.94 7.50 -18.93
N ASP A 113 13.29 7.21 -17.69
CA ASP A 113 13.11 5.92 -17.09
C ASP A 113 12.42 6.06 -15.73
N VAL A 114 11.66 5.05 -15.30
CA VAL A 114 10.97 5.04 -14.02
C VAL A 114 11.63 4.07 -13.05
N LYS A 115 11.87 4.52 -11.82
CA LYS A 115 12.41 3.66 -10.75
C LYS A 115 11.71 3.90 -9.44
N ALA A 116 11.08 2.84 -8.92
CA ALA A 116 10.53 2.84 -7.58
C ALA A 116 11.62 2.53 -6.55
N VAL A 117 11.57 3.23 -5.42
CA VAL A 117 12.60 3.20 -4.39
C VAL A 117 12.00 3.02 -3.00
N SER A 118 12.64 2.20 -2.17
CA SER A 118 12.23 1.95 -0.78
C SER A 118 13.43 1.66 0.13
N ASP A 119 13.29 1.94 1.41
CA ASP A 119 14.26 1.60 2.46
C ASP A 119 14.44 0.07 2.66
N ARG A 120 13.59 -0.78 2.06
CA ARG A 120 13.71 -2.24 2.18
C ARG A 120 15.03 -2.79 1.65
N VAL A 121 15.69 -2.09 0.75
CA VAL A 121 16.99 -2.49 0.20
C VAL A 121 18.17 -2.06 1.08
N ILE A 122 17.92 -1.33 2.18
CA ILE A 122 18.96 -0.96 3.14
C ILE A 122 19.54 -2.23 3.77
N PRO A 123 20.88 -2.42 3.72
CA PRO A 123 21.56 -3.51 4.40
C PRO A 123 21.20 -3.53 5.89
N GLY A 124 20.81 -4.70 6.41
CA GLY A 124 20.36 -4.87 7.80
C GLY A 124 18.84 -4.92 7.96
N VAL A 125 18.05 -4.14 7.20
CA VAL A 125 16.58 -4.19 7.27
C VAL A 125 16.04 -5.56 6.84
N ALA A 126 16.54 -6.09 5.72
CA ALA A 126 16.20 -7.45 5.27
C ALA A 126 16.63 -8.54 6.28
N ALA A 127 17.79 -8.33 6.92
CA ALA A 127 18.32 -9.23 7.94
C ALA A 127 17.44 -9.22 9.20
N MET A 128 17.06 -8.04 9.69
CA MET A 128 16.12 -7.88 10.80
C MET A 128 14.82 -8.64 10.55
N ARG A 129 14.27 -8.53 9.34
CA ARG A 129 13.03 -9.24 8.98
C ARG A 129 13.20 -10.75 9.11
N THR A 130 14.31 -11.27 8.58
CA THR A 130 14.63 -12.70 8.62
C THR A 130 14.84 -13.18 10.06
N ILE A 131 15.61 -12.44 10.85
CA ILE A 131 15.89 -12.75 12.25
C ILE A 131 14.60 -12.71 13.08
N THR A 132 13.78 -11.66 12.90
CA THR A 132 12.49 -11.51 13.58
C THR A 132 11.57 -12.69 13.28
N ALA A 133 11.45 -13.10 12.00
CA ALA A 133 10.62 -14.24 11.64
C ALA A 133 11.05 -15.53 12.36
N LYS A 134 12.36 -15.78 12.46
CA LYS A 134 12.91 -16.92 13.21
C LYS A 134 12.64 -16.82 14.71
N LEU A 135 12.75 -15.63 15.31
CA LEU A 135 12.44 -15.40 16.73
C LEU A 135 10.95 -15.63 17.03
N VAL A 136 10.06 -15.13 16.17
CA VAL A 136 8.60 -15.37 16.27
C VAL A 136 8.28 -16.86 16.16
N GLU A 137 8.92 -17.57 15.23
CA GLU A 137 8.76 -19.02 15.08
C GLU A 137 9.21 -19.76 16.34
N ALA A 138 10.37 -19.40 16.91
CA ALA A 138 10.88 -20.00 18.14
C ALA A 138 9.97 -19.72 19.35
N ALA A 139 9.45 -18.50 19.48
CA ALA A 139 8.47 -18.16 20.52
C ALA A 139 7.19 -19.00 20.38
N ASN A 140 6.63 -19.11 19.15
CA ASN A 140 5.45 -19.93 18.89
C ASN A 140 5.68 -21.42 19.15
N LYS A 141 6.90 -21.93 18.93
CA LYS A 141 7.31 -23.29 19.33
C LYS A 141 7.35 -23.45 20.86
N ALA A 142 7.79 -22.42 21.58
CA ALA A 142 7.86 -22.44 23.04
C ALA A 142 6.47 -22.34 23.72
N ALA A 143 5.60 -21.48 23.20
CA ALA A 143 4.19 -21.38 23.59
C ALA A 143 3.34 -20.93 22.39
N LYS A 144 2.33 -21.73 22.04
CA LYS A 144 1.51 -21.51 20.84
C LYS A 144 0.84 -20.14 20.87
N GLY A 145 1.06 -19.33 19.82
CA GLY A 145 0.44 -18.01 19.68
C GLY A 145 1.04 -16.94 20.60
N SER A 146 2.19 -17.20 21.23
CA SER A 146 2.96 -16.18 21.95
C SER A 146 3.65 -15.20 21.01
N GLY A 147 3.97 -15.66 19.79
CA GLY A 147 4.67 -14.87 18.80
C GLY A 147 3.99 -13.52 18.60
N ARG A 148 2.65 -13.48 18.49
CA ARG A 148 1.82 -12.26 18.34
C ARG A 148 1.76 -11.31 19.55
N ASN A 149 2.61 -11.50 20.54
CA ASN A 149 2.72 -10.61 21.70
C ASN A 149 4.15 -10.06 21.87
N LEU A 150 4.95 -10.06 20.80
CA LEU A 150 6.34 -9.64 20.85
C LEU A 150 6.56 -8.34 20.07
N GLU A 151 7.28 -7.41 20.69
CA GLU A 151 7.86 -6.22 20.09
C GLU A 151 9.39 -6.39 20.07
N PHE A 152 10.03 -6.03 18.95
CA PHE A 152 11.45 -6.20 18.72
C PHE A 152 12.10 -4.82 18.60
N PHE A 153 13.19 -4.59 19.30
CA PHE A 153 14.00 -3.38 19.17
C PHE A 153 15.44 -3.75 18.82
N TYR A 154 15.88 -3.40 17.61
CA TYR A 154 17.25 -3.67 17.17
C TYR A 154 18.19 -2.51 17.53
N PHE A 155 19.31 -2.86 18.15
CA PHE A 155 20.35 -1.90 18.52
C PHE A 155 21.19 -1.52 17.29
N GLU A 156 21.91 -0.42 17.41
CA GLU A 156 22.79 0.10 16.37
C GLU A 156 24.25 -0.24 16.66
N ARG A 157 25.01 -0.32 15.59
CA ARG A 157 26.47 -0.32 15.58
C ARG A 157 26.93 1.01 15.02
N ARG A 158 27.93 1.60 15.68
CA ARG A 158 28.57 2.85 15.28
C ARG A 158 30.03 2.57 14.97
N ASP A 159 30.39 2.62 13.70
CA ASP A 159 31.77 2.49 13.24
C ASP A 159 32.29 3.82 12.71
N TYR A 160 33.56 4.13 12.96
CA TYR A 160 34.22 5.30 12.38
C TYR A 160 35.14 4.84 11.26
N PHE A 161 34.78 5.14 10.01
CA PHE A 161 35.64 4.95 8.85
C PHE A 161 36.04 6.32 8.30
N ASN A 162 37.21 6.79 8.74
CA ASN A 162 38.03 7.83 8.11
C ASN A 162 37.30 9.00 7.40
N PRO A 163 36.99 10.14 8.05
CA PRO A 163 36.53 10.43 9.42
C PRO A 163 34.99 10.30 9.55
N LYS A 164 34.35 9.43 8.77
CA LYS A 164 32.89 9.32 8.68
C LYS A 164 32.34 8.36 9.75
N LEU A 165 31.25 8.76 10.41
CA LEU A 165 30.46 7.88 11.26
C LEU A 165 29.54 7.04 10.38
N HIS A 166 29.73 5.73 10.40
CA HIS A 166 28.85 4.74 9.81
C HIS A 166 27.97 4.14 10.90
N ARG A 167 26.65 4.29 10.75
CA ARG A 167 25.67 3.62 11.60
C ARG A 167 25.08 2.45 10.83
N SER A 168 25.03 1.29 11.45
CA SER A 168 24.41 0.10 10.87
C SER A 168 23.53 -0.59 11.91
N ILE A 169 22.52 -1.30 11.46
CA ILE A 169 21.67 -2.08 12.36
C ILE A 169 22.44 -3.32 12.82
N ARG A 170 22.38 -3.66 14.12
CA ARG A 170 22.94 -4.91 14.67
C ARG A 170 22.07 -6.12 14.31
N ALA A 171 21.99 -6.38 13.01
CA ALA A 171 21.28 -7.50 12.38
C ALA A 171 22.08 -7.95 11.15
N PRO A 172 23.05 -8.86 11.30
CA PRO A 172 23.87 -9.31 10.17
C PRO A 172 23.04 -10.16 9.20
N ALA A 173 23.18 -9.94 7.89
CA ALA A 173 22.41 -10.62 6.85
C ALA A 173 22.44 -12.16 6.95
N ASN A 174 23.59 -12.71 7.32
CA ASN A 174 23.81 -14.16 7.39
C ASN A 174 23.89 -14.68 8.83
N HIS A 175 23.32 -13.95 9.80
CA HIS A 175 23.37 -14.38 11.19
C HIS A 175 22.52 -15.65 11.41
N ILE A 176 23.13 -16.65 12.02
CA ILE A 176 22.49 -17.91 12.41
C ILE A 176 22.20 -17.83 13.90
N LEU A 177 20.92 -17.86 14.28
CA LEU A 177 20.53 -17.84 15.68
C LEU A 177 20.96 -19.14 16.36
N GLY A 178 21.82 -19.05 17.38
CA GLY A 178 22.23 -20.18 18.18
C GLY A 178 21.09 -20.76 19.02
N GLU A 179 21.13 -22.07 19.27
CA GLU A 179 20.10 -22.77 20.06
C GLU A 179 19.94 -22.22 21.48
N SER A 180 21.04 -21.77 22.10
CA SER A 180 21.03 -21.17 23.44
C SER A 180 20.21 -19.88 23.51
N LEU A 181 20.24 -19.05 22.46
CA LEU A 181 19.46 -17.82 22.36
C LEU A 181 17.98 -18.13 22.17
N LEU A 182 17.67 -19.11 21.31
CA LEU A 182 16.29 -19.56 21.11
C LEU A 182 15.72 -20.18 22.39
N ALA A 183 16.54 -20.91 23.14
CA ALA A 183 16.17 -21.43 24.46
C ALA A 183 15.91 -20.31 25.47
N THR A 184 16.72 -19.25 25.45
CA THR A 184 16.55 -18.05 26.29
C THR A 184 15.22 -17.35 26.00
N LEU A 185 14.91 -17.12 24.71
CA LEU A 185 13.61 -16.58 24.31
C LEU A 185 12.46 -17.51 24.71
N GLY A 186 12.63 -18.82 24.52
CA GLY A 186 11.63 -19.80 24.91
C GLY A 186 11.37 -19.82 26.42
N ALA A 187 12.41 -19.64 27.25
CA ALA A 187 12.28 -19.54 28.70
C ALA A 187 11.54 -18.26 29.11
N PHE A 188 11.89 -17.12 28.50
CA PHE A 188 11.19 -15.85 28.69
C PHE A 188 9.69 -15.96 28.36
N VAL A 189 9.33 -16.57 27.23
CA VAL A 189 7.92 -16.75 26.86
C VAL A 189 7.19 -17.68 27.84
N ARG A 190 7.85 -18.74 28.31
CA ARG A 190 7.25 -19.71 29.25
C ARG A 190 7.11 -19.18 30.68
N SER A 191 7.81 -18.12 31.06
CA SER A 191 7.70 -17.56 32.41
C SER A 191 6.38 -16.83 32.67
N GLY A 192 5.55 -16.64 31.62
CA GLY A 192 4.33 -15.84 31.70
C GLY A 192 4.64 -14.35 31.87
N PRO A 193 5.40 -13.73 30.93
CA PRO A 193 5.83 -12.34 31.05
C PRO A 193 4.63 -11.39 31.07
N LYS A 194 4.77 -10.31 31.84
CA LYS A 194 3.83 -9.20 31.90
C LYS A 194 4.10 -8.21 30.78
N GLU A 195 3.16 -7.31 30.55
CA GLU A 195 3.34 -6.21 29.60
C GLU A 195 4.60 -5.41 29.94
N ASP A 196 5.39 -5.09 28.92
CA ASP A 196 6.68 -4.41 28.94
C ASP A 196 7.86 -5.19 29.57
N ASP A 197 7.66 -6.42 30.05
CA ASP A 197 8.78 -7.33 30.37
C ASP A 197 9.61 -7.58 29.10
N HIS A 198 10.93 -7.72 29.22
CA HIS A 198 11.80 -7.88 28.06
C HIS A 198 12.97 -8.85 28.29
N VAL A 199 13.51 -9.34 27.18
CA VAL A 199 14.74 -10.13 27.12
C VAL A 199 15.64 -9.60 26.01
N ASP A 200 16.92 -9.43 26.32
CA ASP A 200 17.92 -9.01 25.34
C ASP A 200 18.61 -10.25 24.74
N ILE A 201 18.56 -10.35 23.41
CA ILE A 201 19.22 -11.39 22.62
C ILE A 201 20.45 -10.74 21.98
N ILE A 202 21.62 -11.05 22.52
CA ILE A 202 22.91 -10.51 22.07
C ILE A 202 23.80 -11.67 21.66
N ASP A 203 24.25 -11.66 20.41
CA ASP A 203 25.15 -12.68 19.86
C ASP A 203 26.07 -12.10 18.77
N GLY A 204 27.33 -11.88 19.15
CA GLY A 204 28.31 -11.20 18.32
C GLY A 204 27.80 -9.84 17.82
N GLU A 205 27.55 -9.77 16.51
CA GLU A 205 27.07 -8.56 15.83
C GLU A 205 25.54 -8.39 15.91
N LEU A 206 24.78 -9.41 16.32
CA LEU A 206 23.35 -9.30 16.59
C LEU A 206 23.12 -8.71 17.98
N ALA A 207 22.24 -7.71 18.06
CA ALA A 207 21.68 -7.26 19.32
C ALA A 207 20.22 -6.83 19.10
N VAL A 208 19.30 -7.54 19.75
CA VAL A 208 17.86 -7.26 19.70
C VAL A 208 17.23 -7.42 21.07
N ARG A 209 16.44 -6.43 21.48
CA ARG A 209 15.57 -6.50 22.65
C ARG A 209 14.21 -7.03 22.22
N VAL A 210 13.70 -8.03 22.91
CA VAL A 210 12.36 -8.59 22.70
C VAL A 210 11.50 -8.24 23.91
N THR A 211 10.48 -7.42 23.70
CA THR A 211 9.55 -6.96 24.73
C THR A 211 8.20 -7.68 24.59
N TRP A 212 7.61 -8.11 25.69
CA TRP A 212 6.27 -8.67 25.71
C TRP A 212 5.22 -7.56 25.72
N LYS A 213 4.34 -7.60 24.73
CA LYS A 213 3.29 -6.60 24.54
C LYS A 213 2.03 -7.31 24.04
N PRO A 214 0.99 -7.45 24.88
CA PRO A 214 -0.23 -8.17 24.51
C PRO A 214 -0.98 -7.50 23.36
N GLY A 215 -1.51 -8.30 22.42
CA GLY A 215 -2.38 -7.79 21.34
C GLY A 215 -1.64 -7.03 20.22
N THR A 216 -0.32 -6.94 20.30
CA THR A 216 0.53 -6.28 19.31
C THR A 216 0.97 -7.26 18.24
N SER A 217 0.57 -7.06 16.97
CA SER A 217 0.97 -7.96 15.88
C SER A 217 2.49 -8.01 15.68
N ALA A 218 3.13 -9.08 16.13
CA ALA A 218 4.58 -9.18 16.23
C ALA A 218 5.37 -9.24 14.93
N LEU A 219 4.69 -9.43 13.80
CA LEU A 219 5.32 -9.25 12.49
C LEU A 219 5.63 -7.77 12.18
N PHE A 220 5.03 -6.83 12.94
CA PHE A 220 4.99 -5.39 12.63
C PHE A 220 5.50 -4.49 13.76
N ASN A 221 5.74 -5.04 14.96
CA ASN A 221 6.32 -4.28 16.07
C ASN A 221 7.83 -4.42 16.07
N ARG A 222 8.48 -4.07 14.97
CA ARG A 222 9.94 -3.93 14.91
C ARG A 222 10.27 -2.45 14.97
N ARG A 223 11.00 -2.08 15.99
CA ARG A 223 11.65 -0.79 16.14
C ARG A 223 13.15 -0.98 15.98
N GLN A 224 13.83 0.08 15.61
CA GLN A 224 15.28 0.12 15.54
C GLN A 224 15.75 1.46 16.11
N SER A 225 16.93 1.44 16.73
CA SER A 225 17.57 2.63 17.29
C SER A 225 18.08 3.61 16.23
N THR A 226 18.22 3.17 14.97
CA THR A 226 18.57 4.01 13.82
C THR A 226 17.31 4.36 13.02
N VAL A 227 17.11 5.63 12.71
CA VAL A 227 16.27 6.01 11.56
C VAL A 227 16.95 5.46 10.30
N ASN A 228 16.19 5.16 9.24
CA ASN A 228 16.73 4.81 7.91
C ASN A 228 17.44 6.03 7.26
N GLU A 229 18.42 6.56 7.97
CA GLU A 229 19.22 7.72 7.58
C GLU A 229 20.33 7.26 6.64
N ILE A 230 20.50 7.98 5.54
CA ILE A 230 21.61 7.78 4.61
C ILE A 230 22.78 8.63 5.09
N PHE A 231 23.96 8.06 5.30
CA PHE A 231 25.13 8.78 5.80
C PHE A 231 26.07 9.23 4.66
N ASP A 232 26.21 8.39 3.64
CA ASP A 232 27.03 8.69 2.46
C ASP A 232 26.14 9.09 1.27
N PRO A 233 26.29 10.31 0.73
CA PRO A 233 25.48 10.75 -0.39
C PRO A 233 25.76 9.98 -1.70
N ASP A 234 26.91 9.31 -1.81
CA ASP A 234 27.35 8.61 -3.01
C ASP A 234 27.18 7.10 -2.93
N ASP A 235 27.22 6.54 -1.72
CA ASP A 235 27.06 5.11 -1.45
C ASP A 235 25.75 4.81 -0.69
N ASN A 236 24.65 4.81 -1.43
CA ASN A 236 23.33 4.48 -0.92
C ASN A 236 22.42 3.96 -2.03
N TYR A 237 21.24 3.47 -1.65
CA TYR A 237 20.31 2.85 -2.58
C TYR A 237 19.73 3.81 -3.63
N ILE A 238 19.57 5.10 -3.30
CA ILE A 238 19.10 6.12 -4.25
C ILE A 238 20.21 6.39 -5.27
N ALA A 239 21.44 6.63 -4.81
CA ALA A 239 22.59 6.84 -5.68
C ALA A 239 22.89 5.61 -6.56
N ALA A 240 22.69 4.40 -6.04
CA ALA A 240 22.80 3.16 -6.82
C ALA A 240 21.73 3.08 -7.91
N ALA A 241 20.47 3.37 -7.57
CA ALA A 241 19.36 3.42 -8.53
C ALA A 241 19.60 4.46 -9.64
N LEU A 242 20.06 5.66 -9.28
CA LEU A 242 20.39 6.71 -10.26
C LEU A 242 21.53 6.28 -11.18
N ARG A 243 22.62 5.68 -10.65
CA ARG A 243 23.73 5.15 -11.46
C ARG A 243 23.29 4.02 -12.40
N GLU A 244 22.39 3.16 -11.94
CA GLU A 244 21.81 2.09 -12.76
C GLU A 244 21.04 2.68 -13.95
N LYS A 245 20.14 3.63 -13.69
CA LYS A 245 19.31 4.25 -14.73
C LYS A 245 20.09 5.19 -15.66
N ALA A 246 21.08 5.93 -15.15
CA ALA A 246 22.02 6.69 -15.98
C ALA A 246 22.77 5.80 -16.99
N ARG A 247 23.10 4.56 -16.59
CA ARG A 247 23.72 3.57 -17.49
C ARG A 247 22.73 3.05 -18.53
N GLN A 248 21.48 2.81 -18.13
CA GLN A 248 20.41 2.37 -19.02
C GLN A 248 20.07 3.43 -20.08
N LEU A 249 20.02 4.71 -19.69
CA LEU A 249 19.77 5.86 -20.57
C LEU A 249 21.01 6.33 -21.36
N ARG A 250 22.05 5.51 -21.43
CA ARG A 250 23.23 5.82 -22.23
C ARG A 250 22.98 5.44 -23.69
N SER A 251 22.69 6.43 -24.51
CA SER A 251 22.67 6.32 -25.97
C SER A 251 23.59 7.35 -26.61
N VAL A 252 24.27 6.95 -27.69
CA VAL A 252 25.15 7.79 -28.53
C VAL A 252 24.31 8.58 -29.54
N ASP A 253 23.19 8.02 -29.98
CA ASP A 253 22.34 8.58 -31.03
C ASP A 253 21.29 9.57 -30.48
N PHE A 254 21.04 9.52 -29.18
CA PHE A 254 20.10 10.42 -28.52
C PHE A 254 20.78 11.68 -27.97
N THR A 255 20.35 12.85 -28.44
CA THR A 255 20.89 14.17 -28.08
C THR A 255 19.98 15.01 -27.18
N GLY A 256 18.77 14.51 -26.86
CA GLY A 256 17.83 15.17 -25.97
C GLY A 256 18.19 15.05 -24.48
N LEU A 257 17.25 15.45 -23.63
CA LEU A 257 17.40 15.41 -22.17
C LEU A 257 17.24 13.99 -21.64
N LYS A 258 18.08 13.57 -20.71
CA LYS A 258 18.01 12.26 -20.04
C LYS A 258 17.56 12.45 -18.60
N GLY A 259 16.55 11.71 -18.15
CA GLY A 259 16.15 11.83 -16.75
C GLY A 259 15.46 10.62 -16.16
N VAL A 260 15.28 10.67 -14.85
CA VAL A 260 14.67 9.58 -14.09
C VAL A 260 13.46 10.10 -13.33
N LEU A 261 12.34 9.39 -13.44
CA LEU A 261 11.17 9.57 -12.59
C LEU A 261 11.30 8.58 -11.42
N LEU A 262 11.69 9.09 -10.25
CA LEU A 262 11.80 8.29 -9.04
C LEU A 262 10.45 8.26 -8.32
N VAL A 263 9.99 7.08 -7.93
CA VAL A 263 8.77 6.92 -7.13
C VAL A 263 9.11 6.43 -5.74
N ASP A 264 8.68 7.17 -4.73
CA ASP A 264 8.80 6.77 -3.33
C ASP A 264 7.69 5.76 -2.99
N ILE A 265 8.08 4.51 -2.78
CA ILE A 265 7.21 3.41 -2.35
C ILE A 265 7.55 2.93 -0.93
N GLY A 266 8.12 3.82 -0.10
CA GLY A 266 8.54 3.51 1.28
C GLY A 266 9.99 3.88 1.56
N SER A 267 10.41 5.09 1.18
CA SER A 267 11.73 5.66 1.45
C SER A 267 11.59 6.85 2.39
N ALA A 268 12.09 6.73 3.62
CA ALA A 268 12.08 7.83 4.57
C ALA A 268 12.87 9.05 4.06
N THR A 269 13.95 8.79 3.33
CA THR A 269 14.80 9.84 2.74
C THR A 269 14.07 10.61 1.63
N LEU A 270 13.32 9.94 0.75
CA LEU A 270 12.52 10.62 -0.27
C LEU A 270 11.28 11.30 0.31
N ARG A 271 10.68 10.73 1.38
CA ARG A 271 9.59 11.39 2.09
C ARG A 271 10.01 12.71 2.75
N THR A 272 11.26 12.82 3.19
CA THR A 272 11.84 14.04 3.73
C THR A 272 12.92 14.61 2.81
N ILE A 273 12.63 14.67 1.50
CA ILE A 273 13.64 14.97 0.47
C ILE A 273 14.41 16.28 0.68
N LYS A 274 13.75 17.33 1.18
CA LYS A 274 14.37 18.63 1.53
C LYS A 274 14.70 18.75 3.02
N GLY A 275 14.58 17.66 3.78
CA GLY A 275 14.89 17.62 5.19
C GLY A 275 16.33 18.06 5.43
N ILE A 276 16.51 19.01 6.32
CA ILE A 276 17.83 19.47 6.74
C ILE A 276 18.12 18.80 8.07
N ASP A 277 19.10 17.90 8.07
CA ASP A 277 19.72 17.48 9.30
C ASP A 277 20.66 18.60 9.78
N ARG A 278 20.20 19.35 10.79
CA ARG A 278 20.96 20.47 11.36
C ARG A 278 22.29 20.04 11.98
N GLN A 279 22.43 18.76 12.31
CA GLN A 279 23.65 18.19 12.86
C GLN A 279 24.55 17.59 11.75
N ASN A 280 24.07 17.60 10.49
CA ASN A 280 24.78 17.09 9.31
C ASN A 280 25.27 15.65 9.50
N HIS A 281 24.52 14.86 10.27
CA HIS A 281 24.79 13.44 10.49
C HIS A 281 24.30 12.59 9.31
N SER A 282 23.30 13.06 8.56
CA SER A 282 22.71 12.35 7.42
C SER A 282 22.69 13.20 6.15
N ALA A 283 22.77 12.52 5.00
CA ALA A 283 22.57 13.07 3.68
C ALA A 283 21.07 13.07 3.33
N SER A 284 20.54 14.24 3.01
CA SER A 284 19.17 14.40 2.54
C SER A 284 18.99 13.87 1.12
N GLY A 285 17.75 13.52 0.74
CA GLY A 285 17.43 13.10 -0.62
C GLY A 285 17.84 14.14 -1.67
N GLN A 286 17.63 15.44 -1.38
CA GLN A 286 18.10 16.54 -2.21
C GLN A 286 19.62 16.51 -2.39
N ARG A 287 20.40 16.32 -1.32
CA ARG A 287 21.87 16.28 -1.40
C ARG A 287 22.35 15.10 -2.24
N ILE A 288 21.71 13.94 -2.10
CA ILE A 288 22.03 12.74 -2.87
C ILE A 288 21.73 12.94 -4.36
N ILE A 289 20.51 13.39 -4.68
CA ILE A 289 20.06 13.56 -6.07
C ILE A 289 20.84 14.67 -6.77
N GLN A 290 20.97 15.83 -6.14
CA GLN A 290 21.72 16.95 -6.72
C GLN A 290 23.21 16.59 -6.85
N GLY A 291 23.78 15.94 -5.84
CA GLY A 291 25.16 15.45 -5.90
C GLY A 291 25.40 14.44 -7.01
N HIS A 292 24.41 13.64 -7.40
CA HIS A 292 24.49 12.77 -8.57
C HIS A 292 24.42 13.55 -9.88
N LEU A 293 23.47 14.48 -10.01
CA LEU A 293 23.26 15.29 -11.23
C LEU A 293 24.47 16.18 -11.56
N ASP A 294 25.17 16.66 -10.54
CA ASP A 294 26.31 17.57 -10.71
C ASP A 294 27.63 16.84 -11.02
N LYS A 295 27.65 15.50 -11.01
CA LYS A 295 28.84 14.72 -11.39
C LYS A 295 29.09 14.87 -12.90
N PRO A 296 30.36 15.10 -13.32
CA PRO A 296 30.71 15.19 -14.74
C PRO A 296 30.30 13.95 -15.55
N ASP A 297 30.31 12.78 -14.92
CA ASP A 297 29.94 11.48 -15.48
C ASP A 297 28.55 10.99 -15.02
N GLY A 298 27.75 11.86 -14.39
CA GLY A 298 26.43 11.53 -13.83
C GLY A 298 25.41 11.06 -14.88
N GLY A 299 25.55 11.51 -16.13
CA GLY A 299 24.79 10.97 -17.27
C GLY A 299 23.28 11.29 -17.29
N LEU A 300 22.79 12.09 -16.36
CA LEU A 300 21.40 12.54 -16.24
C LEU A 300 21.34 14.06 -16.23
N ASP A 301 20.29 14.62 -16.83
CA ASP A 301 19.98 16.05 -16.86
C ASP A 301 18.98 16.45 -15.78
N PHE A 302 18.02 15.57 -15.48
CA PHE A 302 16.99 15.82 -14.48
C PHE A 302 16.58 14.56 -13.71
N VAL A 303 16.07 14.76 -12.50
CA VAL A 303 15.42 13.72 -11.70
C VAL A 303 14.13 14.30 -11.13
N CYS A 304 13.01 13.60 -11.29
CA CYS A 304 11.73 14.02 -10.72
C CYS A 304 11.24 12.98 -9.71
N VAL A 305 11.01 13.39 -8.47
CA VAL A 305 10.56 12.49 -7.40
C VAL A 305 9.07 12.64 -7.16
N PHE A 306 8.35 11.52 -7.20
CA PHE A 306 6.93 11.38 -6.90
C PHE A 306 6.77 10.66 -5.56
N SER A 307 6.20 11.35 -4.56
CA SER A 307 5.96 10.77 -3.23
C SER A 307 4.48 10.87 -2.85
N PRO A 308 3.81 9.75 -2.54
CA PRO A 308 2.48 9.76 -1.94
C PRO A 308 2.51 10.41 -0.55
N GLN A 309 1.65 11.40 -0.30
CA GLN A 309 1.57 12.10 0.97
C GLN A 309 0.13 12.42 1.38
N ASP A 310 -0.05 12.67 2.68
CA ASP A 310 -1.25 13.33 3.17
C ASP A 310 -1.24 14.82 2.81
N TRP A 311 -2.44 15.34 2.54
CA TRP A 311 -2.68 16.77 2.56
C TRP A 311 -3.86 17.08 3.47
N SER A 312 -3.84 18.27 4.06
CA SER A 312 -4.95 18.80 4.81
C SER A 312 -5.16 20.27 4.44
N ASP A 313 -6.40 20.69 4.24
CA ASP A 313 -6.73 22.11 4.08
C ASP A 313 -7.13 22.76 5.42
N MET A 314 -7.30 24.09 5.40
CA MET A 314 -7.74 24.85 6.58
C MET A 314 -9.17 24.53 7.03
N ARG A 315 -9.97 23.85 6.20
CA ARG A 315 -11.34 23.42 6.52
C ARG A 315 -11.36 22.07 7.22
N GLY A 316 -10.19 21.45 7.41
CA GLY A 316 -10.06 20.14 8.02
C GLY A 316 -10.30 18.99 7.04
N ASN A 317 -10.48 19.27 5.74
CA ASN A 317 -10.51 18.21 4.74
C ASN A 317 -9.13 17.58 4.67
N ARG A 318 -9.11 16.26 4.54
CA ARG A 318 -7.88 15.47 4.41
C ARG A 318 -8.01 14.58 3.21
N GLY A 319 -6.88 14.33 2.57
CA GLY A 319 -6.80 13.38 1.47
C GLY A 319 -5.36 12.98 1.19
N LYS A 320 -5.18 12.19 0.14
CA LYS A 320 -3.87 11.78 -0.35
C LYS A 320 -3.57 12.51 -1.66
N SER A 321 -2.30 12.83 -1.91
CA SER A 321 -1.83 13.45 -3.15
C SER A 321 -0.39 13.06 -3.47
N TRP A 322 0.03 13.32 -4.71
CA TRP A 322 1.42 13.17 -5.12
C TRP A 322 2.20 14.46 -4.86
N ARG A 323 3.22 14.38 -4.02
CA ARG A 323 4.24 15.41 -3.93
C ARG A 323 5.25 15.21 -5.05
N VAL A 324 5.47 16.27 -5.82
CA VAL A 324 6.43 16.27 -6.93
C VAL A 324 7.60 17.17 -6.59
N THR A 325 8.81 16.64 -6.64
CA THR A 325 10.04 17.43 -6.46
C THR A 325 11.00 17.14 -7.59
N ALA A 326 11.20 18.13 -8.47
CA ALA A 326 12.13 18.04 -9.58
C ALA A 326 13.50 18.64 -9.23
N PHE A 327 14.54 18.00 -9.74
CA PHE A 327 15.94 18.41 -9.67
C PHE A 327 16.50 18.44 -11.07
N GLN A 328 17.40 19.39 -11.33
CA GLN A 328 18.09 19.53 -12.60
C GLN A 328 19.58 19.73 -12.35
N ARG A 329 20.40 19.31 -13.30
CA ARG A 329 21.85 19.52 -13.27
C ARG A 329 22.19 21.01 -13.14
N THR A 330 23.20 21.33 -12.33
CA THR A 330 23.64 22.72 -12.16
C THR A 330 24.01 23.35 -13.50
N GLY A 331 23.51 24.58 -13.73
CA GLY A 331 23.70 25.31 -14.99
C GLY A 331 22.66 24.99 -16.07
N LEU A 332 21.77 24.03 -15.83
CA LEU A 332 20.61 23.77 -16.67
C LEU A 332 19.39 24.44 -16.02
N ASP A 333 18.62 25.19 -16.82
CA ASP A 333 17.35 25.79 -16.40
C ASP A 333 16.22 25.27 -17.28
N LEU A 334 15.41 24.36 -16.75
CA LEU A 334 14.31 23.71 -17.45
C LEU A 334 12.96 24.18 -16.88
N PRO A 335 11.96 24.47 -17.73
CA PRO A 335 10.60 24.72 -17.27
C PRO A 335 10.02 23.43 -16.69
N LEU A 336 9.53 23.49 -15.45
CA LEU A 336 9.05 22.30 -14.73
C LEU A 336 7.55 22.02 -14.91
N ASP A 337 6.85 22.81 -15.72
CA ASP A 337 5.40 22.74 -15.83
C ASP A 337 4.93 21.41 -16.45
N GLY A 338 5.65 20.86 -17.43
CA GLY A 338 5.33 19.55 -18.00
C GLY A 338 5.40 18.42 -16.97
N LEU A 339 6.41 18.46 -16.07
CA LEU A 339 6.53 17.51 -14.96
C LEU A 339 5.45 17.68 -13.89
N ARG A 340 4.93 18.91 -13.71
CA ARG A 340 3.77 19.16 -12.82
C ARG A 340 2.48 18.65 -13.45
N SER A 341 2.26 18.94 -14.73
CA SER A 341 1.11 18.42 -15.48
C SER A 341 1.10 16.90 -15.53
N LEU A 342 2.28 16.24 -15.58
CA LEU A 342 2.39 14.79 -15.46
C LEU A 342 1.76 14.29 -14.15
N ALA A 343 2.03 14.96 -13.03
CA ALA A 343 1.47 14.58 -11.74
C ALA A 343 -0.03 14.85 -11.63
N GLU A 344 -0.52 15.89 -12.30
CA GLU A 344 -1.96 16.19 -12.38
C GLU A 344 -2.74 15.12 -13.16
N GLN A 345 -2.07 14.36 -14.04
CA GLN A 345 -2.69 13.21 -14.69
C GLN A 345 -2.86 12.02 -13.75
N LEU A 346 -2.00 11.88 -12.73
CA LEU A 346 -2.03 10.73 -11.82
C LEU A 346 -3.29 10.75 -10.93
N PRO A 347 -3.97 9.61 -10.74
CA PRO A 347 -4.99 9.51 -9.71
C PRO A 347 -4.39 9.74 -8.32
N PRO A 348 -5.19 10.16 -7.34
CA PRO A 348 -4.73 10.22 -5.96
C PRO A 348 -4.30 8.81 -5.50
N PRO A 349 -3.17 8.68 -4.79
CA PRO A 349 -2.74 7.39 -4.26
C PRO A 349 -3.65 6.99 -3.09
N ARG A 350 -3.87 5.68 -2.89
CA ARG A 350 -4.68 5.18 -1.77
C ARG A 350 -4.00 5.37 -0.42
N PHE A 351 -2.68 5.27 -0.41
CA PHE A 351 -1.86 5.28 0.80
C PHE A 351 -0.62 6.16 0.61
N THR A 352 -0.11 6.70 1.70
CA THR A 352 1.21 7.35 1.78
C THR A 352 2.34 6.33 1.63
N SER A 353 3.56 6.78 1.33
CA SER A 353 4.70 5.87 1.18
C SER A 353 4.99 5.02 2.44
N ASP A 354 4.79 5.57 3.64
CA ASP A 354 4.92 4.80 4.90
C ASP A 354 3.83 3.73 5.05
N GLU A 355 2.59 4.10 4.75
CA GLU A 355 1.45 3.16 4.79
C GLU A 355 1.64 2.05 3.76
N LEU A 356 2.11 2.35 2.54
CA LEU A 356 2.38 1.35 1.50
C LEU A 356 3.39 0.30 1.97
N GLU A 357 4.53 0.73 2.55
CA GLU A 357 5.51 -0.20 3.10
C GLU A 357 4.91 -1.04 4.21
N HIS A 358 4.24 -0.39 5.16
CA HIS A 358 3.68 -1.05 6.33
C HIS A 358 2.60 -2.07 5.95
N LEU A 359 1.61 -1.69 5.14
CA LEU A 359 0.52 -2.55 4.69
C LEU A 359 1.03 -3.74 3.87
N HIS A 360 2.09 -3.53 3.08
CA HIS A 360 2.71 -4.62 2.33
C HIS A 360 3.45 -5.59 3.26
N GLU A 361 4.17 -5.09 4.28
CA GLU A 361 4.71 -5.96 5.33
C GLU A 361 3.62 -6.82 5.96
N GLN A 362 2.45 -6.22 6.18
CA GLN A 362 1.29 -6.91 6.73
C GLN A 362 0.66 -7.95 5.81
N ARG A 363 1.15 -8.08 4.58
CA ARG A 363 0.57 -8.90 3.53
C ARG A 363 -0.92 -8.62 3.32
N LEU A 364 -1.38 -7.42 3.71
CA LEU A 364 -2.80 -7.04 3.65
C LEU A 364 -3.32 -6.87 2.23
N PHE A 365 -2.42 -6.91 1.24
CA PHE A 365 -2.76 -6.93 -0.17
C PHE A 365 -3.04 -8.34 -0.71
N GLY A 366 -2.84 -9.40 0.07
CA GLY A 366 -3.12 -10.77 -0.36
C GLY A 366 -4.62 -11.05 -0.53
N GLY A 367 -5.01 -11.83 -1.54
CA GLY A 367 -6.42 -12.17 -1.75
C GLY A 367 -7.06 -13.10 -0.69
N GLN A 368 -6.35 -13.42 0.39
CA GLN A 368 -6.84 -14.17 1.56
C GLN A 368 -6.73 -13.37 2.87
N THR A 369 -6.16 -12.15 2.83
CA THR A 369 -6.21 -11.23 3.97
C THR A 369 -7.57 -10.54 4.03
N TYR A 370 -7.91 -9.96 5.18
CA TYR A 370 -9.10 -9.16 5.40
C TYR A 370 -9.39 -8.31 4.16
N GLY A 371 -10.55 -8.52 3.53
CA GLY A 371 -10.94 -7.73 2.36
C GLY A 371 -10.92 -6.25 2.73
N TRP A 372 -10.36 -5.43 1.84
CA TRP A 372 -10.46 -3.97 1.94
C TRP A 372 -11.89 -3.59 1.58
N TYR A 373 -12.76 -3.62 2.58
CA TYR A 373 -14.17 -3.28 2.45
C TYR A 373 -14.34 -1.77 2.62
N LEU A 374 -15.19 -1.16 1.78
CA LEU A 374 -15.61 0.21 2.00
C LEU A 374 -16.35 0.34 3.33
N GLY A 375 -16.00 1.38 4.09
CA GLY A 375 -16.61 1.66 5.38
C GLY A 375 -18.09 1.96 5.27
N GLY A 376 -18.83 1.65 6.33
CA GLY A 376 -20.25 1.99 6.41
C GLY A 376 -20.48 3.47 6.73
N SER A 377 -21.57 4.04 6.23
CA SER A 377 -22.02 5.37 6.67
C SER A 377 -23.54 5.42 6.74
N MET A 378 -24.08 6.30 7.57
CA MET A 378 -25.51 6.55 7.65
C MET A 378 -25.78 8.03 7.45
N THR A 379 -26.66 8.34 6.50
CA THR A 379 -27.06 9.70 6.17
C THR A 379 -28.53 9.87 6.46
N SER A 380 -28.89 10.96 7.14
CA SER A 380 -30.28 11.39 7.28
C SER A 380 -30.49 12.64 6.44
N GLU A 381 -31.50 12.63 5.57
CA GLU A 381 -32.00 13.83 4.89
C GLU A 381 -33.23 14.33 5.66
N PRO A 382 -33.10 15.34 6.55
CA PRO A 382 -34.21 15.77 7.40
C PRO A 382 -35.41 16.30 6.61
N GLU A 383 -35.14 16.90 5.45
CA GLU A 383 -36.14 17.50 4.56
C GLU A 383 -37.03 16.46 3.86
N LYS A 384 -36.49 15.26 3.59
CA LYS A 384 -37.24 14.16 2.96
C LYS A 384 -37.72 13.12 3.97
N HIS A 385 -37.36 13.26 5.24
CA HIS A 385 -37.54 12.23 6.27
C HIS A 385 -36.97 10.87 5.88
N GLU A 386 -35.95 10.86 5.00
CA GLU A 386 -35.31 9.64 4.52
C GLU A 386 -34.00 9.42 5.28
N MET A 387 -33.77 8.17 5.66
CA MET A 387 -32.49 7.73 6.19
C MET A 387 -31.94 6.61 5.30
N THR A 388 -30.68 6.75 4.92
CA THR A 388 -29.97 5.77 4.12
C THR A 388 -28.75 5.26 4.87
N ALA A 389 -28.51 3.95 4.80
CA ALA A 389 -27.28 3.32 5.27
C ALA A 389 -26.51 2.78 4.07
N THR A 390 -25.21 3.06 4.00
CA THR A 390 -24.31 2.51 2.98
C THR A 390 -23.29 1.60 3.63
N PHE A 391 -22.93 0.50 2.97
CA PHE A 391 -21.81 -0.36 3.37
C PHE A 391 -21.29 -1.18 2.19
N SER A 392 -20.11 -1.78 2.35
CA SER A 392 -19.44 -2.61 1.34
C SER A 392 -20.32 -3.72 0.73
N ALA A 393 -20.48 -3.67 -0.59
CA ALA A 393 -21.11 -4.72 -1.38
C ALA A 393 -20.27 -6.00 -1.38
N ARG A 394 -18.94 -5.88 -1.45
CA ARG A 394 -18.02 -7.01 -1.39
C ARG A 394 -18.05 -7.71 -0.03
N ALA A 395 -18.20 -6.98 1.08
CA ALA A 395 -18.34 -7.58 2.40
C ALA A 395 -19.61 -8.42 2.49
N LEU A 396 -20.73 -7.90 1.97
CA LEU A 396 -21.98 -8.69 1.91
C LEU A 396 -21.78 -9.94 1.06
N HIS A 397 -21.16 -9.81 -0.11
CA HIS A 397 -20.94 -10.94 -1.00
C HIS A 397 -20.01 -11.99 -0.37
N ASP A 398 -18.92 -11.58 0.28
CA ASP A 398 -18.03 -12.49 1.01
C ASP A 398 -18.74 -13.17 2.18
N PHE A 399 -19.66 -12.49 2.87
CA PHE A 399 -20.52 -13.08 3.90
C PHE A 399 -21.47 -14.14 3.32
N LEU A 400 -22.18 -13.81 2.23
CA LEU A 400 -23.07 -14.75 1.54
C LEU A 400 -22.31 -15.96 0.96
N ALA A 401 -21.05 -15.77 0.57
CA ALA A 401 -20.16 -16.82 0.10
C ALA A 401 -19.52 -17.65 1.24
N GLY A 402 -19.80 -17.33 2.51
CA GLY A 402 -19.24 -18.01 3.68
C GLY A 402 -17.74 -17.74 3.91
N ARG A 403 -17.18 -16.70 3.29
CA ARG A 403 -15.78 -16.26 3.48
C ARG A 403 -15.63 -15.26 4.61
N LEU A 404 -16.73 -14.58 4.96
CA LEU A 404 -16.85 -13.65 6.07
C LEU A 404 -17.91 -14.17 7.05
N ASP A 405 -17.63 -14.13 8.34
CA ASP A 405 -18.63 -14.44 9.37
C ASP A 405 -19.47 -13.20 9.73
N GLY A 406 -20.54 -13.42 10.50
CA GLY A 406 -21.47 -12.34 10.85
C GLY A 406 -20.88 -11.28 11.79
N ASP A 407 -19.96 -11.66 12.67
CA ASP A 407 -19.26 -10.70 13.55
C ASP A 407 -18.39 -9.76 12.71
N ARG A 408 -17.64 -10.30 11.75
CA ARG A 408 -16.79 -9.53 10.85
C ARG A 408 -17.58 -8.66 9.88
N LEU A 409 -18.75 -9.11 9.41
CA LEU A 409 -19.63 -8.26 8.63
C LEU A 409 -20.14 -7.07 9.47
N ARG A 410 -20.49 -7.29 10.74
CA ARG A 410 -20.84 -6.19 11.65
C ARG A 410 -19.66 -5.26 11.91
N ASP A 411 -18.44 -5.80 11.95
CA ASP A 411 -17.22 -5.02 12.13
C ASP A 411 -16.86 -4.20 10.90
N SER A 412 -17.21 -4.61 9.67
CA SER A 412 -17.00 -3.76 8.48
C SER A 412 -18.00 -2.61 8.40
N MET A 413 -19.13 -2.72 9.11
CA MET A 413 -20.15 -1.69 9.28
C MET A 413 -19.85 -0.72 10.44
N ILE A 414 -18.57 -0.34 10.63
CA ILE A 414 -18.14 0.59 11.69
C ILE A 414 -18.99 1.86 11.64
N GLY A 415 -19.50 2.29 12.80
CA GLY A 415 -20.40 3.46 12.91
C GLY A 415 -21.88 3.15 12.75
N MET A 416 -22.24 1.94 12.31
CA MET A 416 -23.65 1.52 12.13
C MET A 416 -24.12 0.43 13.12
N ARG A 417 -23.25 -0.02 14.04
CA ARG A 417 -23.55 -1.12 14.98
C ARG A 417 -24.83 -0.93 15.81
N GLY A 418 -25.25 0.30 16.07
CA GLY A 418 -26.53 0.61 16.74
C GLY A 418 -27.58 1.23 15.82
N ALA A 419 -27.24 1.51 14.56
CA ALA A 419 -28.09 2.23 13.63
C ALA A 419 -29.29 1.40 13.17
N PHE A 420 -29.04 0.14 12.79
CA PHE A 420 -30.11 -0.79 12.39
C PHE A 420 -31.06 -1.09 13.55
N GLU A 421 -30.50 -1.34 14.74
CA GLU A 421 -31.29 -1.55 15.96
C GLU A 421 -32.14 -0.32 16.28
N TYR A 422 -31.57 0.88 16.15
CA TYR A 422 -32.29 2.12 16.33
C TYR A 422 -33.45 2.28 15.34
N GLN A 423 -33.26 1.94 14.05
CA GLN A 423 -34.35 1.97 13.07
C GLN A 423 -35.44 0.95 13.39
N LEU A 424 -35.06 -0.28 13.72
CA LEU A 424 -36.00 -1.32 14.12
C LEU A 424 -36.80 -0.91 15.36
N SER A 425 -36.15 -0.29 16.35
CA SER A 425 -36.83 0.21 17.57
C SER A 425 -37.86 1.31 17.31
N ARG A 426 -37.77 1.99 16.15
CA ARG A 426 -38.75 3.00 15.68
C ARG A 426 -39.80 2.42 14.73
N GLY A 427 -39.81 1.11 14.54
CA GLY A 427 -40.72 0.45 13.61
C GLY A 427 -40.40 0.71 12.15
N HIS A 428 -39.15 1.06 11.84
CA HIS A 428 -38.69 1.19 10.47
C HIS A 428 -38.01 -0.09 10.01
N THR A 429 -38.30 -0.53 8.79
CA THR A 429 -37.63 -1.66 8.13
C THR A 429 -36.97 -1.20 6.84
N ILE A 430 -36.15 -2.07 6.25
CA ILE A 430 -35.52 -1.82 4.95
C ILE A 430 -36.61 -1.80 3.89
N SER A 431 -36.80 -0.63 3.27
CA SER A 431 -37.80 -0.43 2.21
C SER A 431 -37.22 -0.64 0.81
N SER A 432 -35.92 -0.37 0.64
CA SER A 432 -35.23 -0.59 -0.63
C SER A 432 -33.74 -0.87 -0.42
N ALA A 433 -33.14 -1.53 -1.41
CA ALA A 433 -31.71 -1.76 -1.49
C ALA A 433 -31.24 -1.54 -2.93
N ARG A 434 -30.14 -0.81 -3.13
CA ARG A 434 -29.53 -0.60 -4.44
C ARG A 434 -28.01 -0.65 -4.37
N LEU A 435 -27.38 -1.11 -5.46
CA LEU A 435 -25.93 -1.06 -5.62
C LEU A 435 -25.53 0.29 -6.22
N ILE A 436 -24.60 0.97 -5.56
CA ILE A 436 -24.06 2.26 -5.99
C ILE A 436 -22.58 2.04 -6.36
N PRO A 437 -22.21 2.29 -7.63
CA PRO A 437 -20.81 2.23 -8.04
C PRO A 437 -19.99 3.27 -7.27
N ALA A 438 -18.92 2.83 -6.60
CA ALA A 438 -18.02 3.75 -5.88
C ALA A 438 -17.00 4.44 -6.81
N GLY A 439 -16.91 3.98 -8.05
CA GLY A 439 -16.04 4.52 -9.08
C GLY A 439 -14.85 3.61 -9.41
N VAL A 440 -14.01 4.09 -10.32
CA VAL A 440 -12.85 3.33 -10.80
C VAL A 440 -11.70 3.32 -9.79
N ASP A 441 -11.61 4.33 -8.92
CA ASP A 441 -10.55 4.42 -7.89
C ASP A 441 -10.84 3.59 -6.64
N GLU A 442 -11.96 2.87 -6.61
CA GLU A 442 -12.37 1.98 -5.54
C GLU A 442 -12.44 0.52 -6.00
N ASP A 443 -12.01 -0.41 -5.15
CA ASP A 443 -12.00 -1.86 -5.41
C ASP A 443 -13.32 -2.57 -5.08
N ASP A 444 -14.30 -1.80 -4.66
CA ASP A 444 -15.55 -2.24 -4.06
C ASP A 444 -16.65 -1.24 -4.41
N ASP A 445 -17.90 -1.68 -4.34
CA ASP A 445 -19.07 -0.82 -4.48
C ASP A 445 -19.82 -0.79 -3.15
N VAL A 446 -20.79 0.11 -3.02
CA VAL A 446 -21.60 0.17 -1.80
C VAL A 446 -23.03 -0.28 -2.06
N ILE A 447 -23.60 -0.97 -1.09
CA ILE A 447 -25.04 -1.19 -1.01
C ILE A 447 -25.61 -0.04 -0.22
N GLU A 448 -26.55 0.68 -0.81
CA GLU A 448 -27.36 1.66 -0.10
C GLU A 448 -28.70 1.02 0.26
N LEU A 449 -29.05 1.08 1.54
CA LEU A 449 -30.31 0.67 2.10
C LEU A 449 -31.11 1.91 2.49
N SER A 450 -32.38 1.96 2.10
CA SER A 450 -33.33 2.95 2.59
C SER A 450 -34.23 2.35 3.66
N PHE A 451 -34.59 3.14 4.67
CA PHE A 451 -35.51 2.72 5.72
C PHE A 451 -36.84 3.48 5.62
N ALA A 452 -37.94 2.80 5.90
CA ALA A 452 -39.27 3.40 6.01
C ALA A 452 -40.06 2.74 7.14
N ALA A 453 -41.08 3.45 7.63
CA ALA A 453 -42.01 2.90 8.60
C ALA A 453 -42.76 1.70 8.03
N ASP A 454 -42.75 0.61 8.78
CA ASP A 454 -43.39 -0.64 8.42
C ASP A 454 -44.38 -1.02 9.52
N PRO A 455 -45.69 -1.09 9.21
CA PRO A 455 -46.71 -1.51 10.17
C PRO A 455 -46.43 -2.88 10.83
N ALA A 456 -45.63 -3.74 10.20
CA ALA A 456 -45.23 -5.02 10.77
C ALA A 456 -44.17 -4.91 11.88
N ALA A 457 -43.42 -3.81 11.92
CA ALA A 457 -42.35 -3.55 12.89
C ALA A 457 -42.69 -2.42 13.88
N ALA A 458 -43.65 -1.55 13.55
CA ALA A 458 -44.07 -0.44 14.39
C ALA A 458 -45.11 -0.82 15.44
N THR A 459 -45.20 -0.03 16.52
CA THR A 459 -46.35 -0.10 17.42
C THR A 459 -47.59 0.40 16.68
N PHE A 460 -48.73 -0.27 16.83
CA PHE A 460 -49.98 0.18 16.21
C PHE A 460 -50.36 1.58 16.72
N GLU A 461 -50.59 2.49 15.79
CA GLU A 461 -51.05 3.84 16.08
C GLU A 461 -52.52 3.99 15.64
N ASP A 462 -53.33 4.63 16.48
CA ASP A 462 -54.67 5.03 16.08
C ASP A 462 -54.59 6.22 15.11
N ARG A 463 -54.83 5.95 13.82
CA ARG A 463 -54.85 6.96 12.75
C ARG A 463 -56.25 7.56 12.54
N SER A 464 -57.21 7.25 13.40
CA SER A 464 -58.51 7.90 13.37
C SER A 464 -58.31 9.41 13.49
N PRO A 465 -58.98 10.25 12.66
CA PRO A 465 -58.90 11.69 12.80
C PRO A 465 -59.31 12.02 14.24
N LYS A 466 -58.46 12.76 14.96
CA LYS A 466 -58.81 13.23 16.31
C LYS A 466 -60.11 14.01 16.20
N ASP A 467 -61.19 13.46 16.75
CA ASP A 467 -62.47 14.14 16.79
C ASP A 467 -62.26 15.53 17.36
N GLY A 468 -62.60 16.55 16.56
CA GLY A 468 -62.50 17.97 16.92
C GLY A 468 -63.50 18.38 18.00
N SER A 469 -63.88 17.50 18.92
CA SER A 469 -64.80 17.74 20.02
C SER A 469 -64.04 18.11 21.30
N GLY A 470 -63.15 19.09 21.18
CA GLY A 470 -62.41 19.67 22.30
C GLY A 470 -62.55 21.19 22.36
N ASN A 471 -63.70 21.75 21.98
CA ASN A 471 -64.03 23.12 22.33
C ASN A 471 -65.55 23.37 22.32
N ARG A 472 -66.20 23.18 23.47
CA ARG A 472 -67.41 23.93 23.86
C ARG A 472 -67.29 24.27 25.34
N GLY A 473 -67.67 25.52 25.63
CA GLY A 473 -67.58 26.21 26.92
C GLY A 473 -68.29 25.54 28.08
#